data_AF-A0A336NGW5-F1
#
_entry.id   AF-A0A336NGW5-F1
#
_cell.length_a   1.000
_cell.length_b   1.000
_cell.length_c   1.000
_cell.angle_alpha   90.00
_cell.angle_beta   90.00
_cell.angle_gamma   90.00
#
_symmetry.space_group_name_H-M   'P 1'
#
loop_
_entity.id
_entity.type
_entity.pdbx_description
1 polymer ?
#
loop_
_entity_poly.entity_id
_entity_poly.type
_entity_poly.pdbx_seq_one_letter_code
_entity_poly.pdbx_strand_id
1 'polypeptide(L)'
;MSTIYDWSLRAADNTRVDDLIDWSEGQQPSSVNTSARVMMQRISEYLSDTGGALEGVVTNDHVQQTSVIRLASTSQFLEYKNGIVLRFMAMGKNVGATTIVLNTLDGKPVYKATELGVGPLSGAKSNKGAFIA
;
A
#
# COMPACT_ATOMS: atom_id res chain seq x y z
N MET A 1 -3.39 13.58 6.75
CA MET A 1 -4.12 12.47 7.37
C MET A 1 -3.11 11.38 7.66
N SER A 2 -3.05 10.92 8.90
CA SER A 2 -2.09 9.90 9.32
C SER A 2 -2.53 8.50 8.93
N THR A 3 -1.56 7.60 8.78
CA THR A 3 -1.76 6.16 8.53
C THR A 3 -0.95 5.34 9.54
N ILE A 4 -1.21 4.04 9.61
CA ILE A 4 -0.41 3.13 10.45
C ILE A 4 1.07 3.07 10.07
N TYR A 5 1.43 3.46 8.84
CA TYR A 5 2.81 3.50 8.36
C TYR A 5 3.61 4.68 8.90
N ASP A 6 2.96 5.66 9.54
CA ASP A 6 3.64 6.77 10.19
C ASP A 6 4.14 6.41 11.61
N TRP A 7 3.70 5.27 12.16
CA TRP A 7 3.99 4.87 13.54
C TRP A 7 5.43 4.38 13.72
N SER A 8 5.97 4.60 14.92
CA SER A 8 7.33 4.30 15.33
C SER A 8 7.41 3.07 16.22
N LEU A 9 8.58 2.41 16.23
CA LEU A 9 8.92 1.41 17.25
C LEU A 9 9.19 2.04 18.62
N ARG A 10 9.45 3.35 18.67
CA ARG A 10 9.61 4.09 19.93
C ARG A 10 8.23 4.56 20.42
N ALA A 11 7.77 3.97 21.51
CA ALA A 11 6.45 4.24 22.07
C ALA A 11 6.16 5.74 22.30
N ALA A 12 7.17 6.51 22.74
CA ALA A 12 7.05 7.95 22.99
C ALA A 12 6.72 8.78 21.74
N ASP A 13 7.02 8.27 20.53
CA ASP A 13 6.68 8.97 19.27
C ASP A 13 5.23 8.72 18.84
N ASN A 14 4.59 7.67 19.35
CA ASN A 14 3.27 7.25 18.90
C ASN A 14 2.13 7.99 19.61
N THR A 15 2.41 8.76 20.66
CA THR A 15 1.36 9.43 21.45
C THR A 15 0.50 10.38 20.61
N ARG A 16 1.05 10.97 19.53
CA ARG A 16 0.39 11.98 18.69
C ARG A 16 0.64 11.81 17.19
N VAL A 17 1.04 10.61 16.78
CA VAL A 17 1.36 10.34 15.37
C VAL A 17 0.09 10.29 14.51
N ASP A 18 -1.05 9.93 15.11
CA ASP A 18 -2.35 9.89 14.48
C ASP A 18 -3.27 10.90 15.16
N ASP A 19 -3.74 11.89 14.41
CA ASP A 19 -4.62 12.97 14.92
C ASP A 19 -5.94 12.43 15.50
N LEU A 20 -6.31 11.18 15.18
CA LEU A 20 -7.51 10.53 15.69
C LEU A 20 -7.28 9.65 16.92
N ILE A 21 -6.01 9.46 17.33
CA ILE A 21 -5.63 8.62 18.47
C ILE A 21 -4.87 9.47 19.47
N ASP A 22 -5.42 9.59 20.68
CA ASP A 22 -4.74 10.25 21.78
C ASP A 22 -4.51 9.22 22.90
N TRP A 23 -3.25 9.02 23.30
CA TRP A 23 -2.83 8.17 24.41
C TRP A 23 -2.25 8.98 25.58
N SER A 24 -2.73 10.21 25.76
CA SER A 24 -2.36 11.04 26.92
C SER A 24 -2.79 10.41 28.25
N GLU A 25 -1.99 10.61 29.30
CA GLU A 25 -2.32 10.15 30.64
C GLU A 25 -3.51 10.92 31.24
N GLY A 26 -4.31 10.25 32.08
CA GLY A 26 -5.45 10.88 32.78
C GLY A 26 -6.69 11.17 31.92
N GLN A 27 -6.80 10.53 30.76
CA GLN A 27 -7.96 10.71 29.88
C GLN A 27 -9.28 10.23 30.50
N GLN A 28 -10.37 10.87 30.05
CA GLN A 28 -11.72 10.37 30.30
C GLN A 28 -11.89 8.97 29.69
N PRO A 29 -12.59 8.03 30.35
CA PRO A 29 -12.78 6.68 29.82
C PRO A 29 -13.39 6.61 28.42
N SER A 30 -14.24 7.57 28.05
CA SER A 30 -14.82 7.68 26.70
C SER A 30 -13.76 8.00 25.64
N SER A 31 -12.79 8.87 25.94
CA SER A 31 -11.70 9.23 25.06
C SER A 31 -10.79 8.02 24.79
N VAL A 32 -10.44 7.28 25.84
CA VAL A 32 -9.67 6.03 25.75
C VAL A 32 -10.37 5.02 24.83
N ASN A 33 -11.69 4.87 24.98
CA ASN A 33 -12.48 3.99 24.12
C ASN A 33 -12.48 4.43 22.65
N THR A 34 -12.55 5.75 22.38
CA THR A 34 -12.46 6.29 21.02
C THR A 34 -11.09 5.98 20.40
N SER A 35 -9.99 6.30 21.11
CA SER A 35 -8.62 5.99 20.66
C SER A 35 -8.42 4.50 20.38
N ALA A 36 -8.96 3.62 21.23
CA ALA A 36 -8.89 2.18 21.04
C ALA A 36 -9.62 1.71 19.77
N ARG A 37 -10.80 2.25 19.47
CA ARG A 37 -11.54 1.92 18.25
C ARG A 37 -10.79 2.36 16.99
N VAL A 38 -10.15 3.53 17.05
CA VAL A 38 -9.34 4.03 15.93
C VAL A 38 -8.08 3.17 15.76
N MET A 39 -7.40 2.75 16.83
CA MET A 39 -6.30 1.76 16.72
C MET A 39 -6.76 0.49 16.00
N MET A 40 -7.93 -0.06 16.35
CA MET A 40 -8.49 -1.24 15.68
C MET A 40 -8.73 -0.99 14.19
N GLN A 41 -9.22 0.20 13.82
CA GLN A 41 -9.36 0.61 12.44
C GLN A 41 -8.01 0.63 11.71
N ARG A 42 -6.97 1.24 12.29
CA ARG A 42 -5.62 1.30 11.69
C ARG A 42 -5.00 -0.07 11.49
N ILE A 43 -5.17 -0.97 12.46
CA ILE A 43 -4.73 -2.36 12.31
C ILE A 43 -5.48 -3.05 11.17
N SER A 44 -6.78 -2.83 11.05
CA SER A 44 -7.57 -3.36 9.93
C SER A 44 -7.12 -2.81 8.57
N GLU A 45 -6.73 -1.53 8.50
CA GLU A 45 -6.14 -0.92 7.29
C GLU A 45 -4.86 -1.67 6.90
N TYR A 46 -3.94 -1.88 7.84
CA TYR A 46 -2.70 -2.65 7.60
C TYR A 46 -2.96 -4.09 7.15
N LEU A 47 -3.92 -4.77 7.78
CA LEU A 47 -4.31 -6.13 7.38
C LEU A 47 -4.90 -6.17 5.98
N SER A 48 -5.67 -5.14 5.59
CA SER A 48 -6.19 -5.03 4.21
C SER A 48 -5.07 -4.83 3.20
N ASP A 49 -4.12 -3.95 3.53
CA ASP A 49 -2.99 -3.61 2.68
C ASP A 49 -2.03 -4.78 2.45
N THR A 50 -1.81 -5.58 3.49
CA THR A 50 -0.86 -6.71 3.45
C THR A 50 -1.51 -8.06 3.23
N GLY A 51 -2.83 -8.16 3.39
CA GLY A 51 -3.59 -9.42 3.31
C GLY A 51 -3.75 -9.99 1.90
N GLY A 52 -3.33 -9.26 0.86
CA GLY A 52 -3.44 -9.72 -0.53
C GLY A 52 -4.83 -9.54 -1.14
N ALA A 53 -5.74 -8.88 -0.42
CA ALA A 53 -7.10 -8.60 -0.88
C ALA A 53 -7.17 -7.40 -1.85
N LEU A 54 -6.09 -6.62 -1.98
CA LEU A 54 -6.06 -5.50 -2.91
C LEU A 54 -6.14 -6.03 -4.35
N GLU A 55 -7.10 -5.53 -5.11
CA GLU A 55 -7.22 -5.81 -6.53
C GLU A 55 -6.37 -4.83 -7.33
N GLY A 56 -5.48 -5.37 -8.17
CA GLY A 56 -4.69 -4.58 -9.10
C GLY A 56 -5.34 -4.56 -10.48
N VAL A 57 -5.93 -3.42 -10.85
CA VAL A 57 -6.54 -3.23 -12.17
C VAL A 57 -5.46 -2.92 -13.20
N VAL A 58 -5.32 -3.77 -14.21
CA VAL A 58 -4.33 -3.60 -15.28
C VAL A 58 -4.97 -2.91 -16.49
N THR A 59 -4.42 -1.77 -16.90
CA THR A 59 -4.77 -1.09 -18.16
C THR A 59 -3.59 -1.15 -19.12
N ASN A 60 -3.84 -1.50 -20.38
CA ASN A 60 -2.81 -1.67 -21.40
C ASN A 60 -2.95 -0.64 -22.51
N ASP A 61 -1.83 -0.02 -22.90
CA ASP A 61 -1.69 0.69 -24.16
C ASP A 61 -0.89 -0.18 -25.13
N HIS A 62 -1.59 -0.73 -26.12
CA HIS A 62 -0.99 -1.61 -27.13
C HIS A 62 -0.21 -0.84 -28.21
N VAL A 63 -0.43 0.46 -28.38
CA VAL A 63 0.30 1.29 -29.34
C VAL A 63 1.67 1.64 -28.76
N GLN A 64 1.69 2.11 -27.51
CA GLN A 64 2.93 2.48 -26.82
C GLN A 64 3.65 1.28 -26.18
N GLN A 65 3.02 0.11 -26.15
CA GLN A 65 3.52 -1.09 -25.45
C GLN A 65 3.81 -0.79 -23.98
N THR A 66 2.83 -0.21 -23.28
CA THR A 66 2.91 0.12 -21.85
C THR A 66 1.72 -0.43 -21.09
N SER A 67 1.91 -0.65 -19.79
CA SER A 67 0.87 -1.11 -18.87
C SER A 67 0.86 -0.29 -17.59
N VAL A 68 -0.32 -0.06 -17.02
CA VAL A 68 -0.51 0.58 -15.74
C VAL A 68 -1.27 -0.36 -14.83
N ILE A 69 -0.72 -0.66 -13.65
CA ILE A 69 -1.40 -1.35 -12.57
C ILE A 69 -1.90 -0.29 -11.59
N ARG A 70 -3.21 -0.23 -11.37
CA ARG A 70 -3.81 0.67 -10.37
C ARG A 70 -4.17 -0.13 -9.13
N LEU A 71 -3.64 0.30 -7.98
CA LEU A 71 -3.99 -0.22 -6.66
C LEU A 71 -4.82 0.82 -5.92
N ALA A 72 -5.96 0.39 -5.39
CA ALA A 72 -6.81 1.20 -4.52
C ALA A 72 -6.72 0.64 -3.09
N SER A 73 -5.82 1.21 -2.29
CA SER A 73 -5.71 0.88 -0.87
C SER A 73 -6.69 1.71 -0.04
N THR A 74 -7.15 1.16 1.08
CA THR A 74 -7.98 1.89 2.06
C THR A 74 -7.13 2.88 2.87
N SER A 75 -5.84 2.60 3.04
CA SER A 75 -4.89 3.53 3.63
C SER A 75 -4.70 4.76 2.74
N GLN A 76 -4.80 5.94 3.33
CA GLN A 76 -4.70 7.21 2.62
C GLN A 76 -3.25 7.67 2.46
N PHE A 77 -2.50 7.02 1.57
CA PHE A 77 -1.14 7.43 1.24
C PHE A 77 -1.12 8.79 0.52
N LEU A 78 -0.39 9.75 1.09
CA LEU A 78 -0.18 11.08 0.51
C LEU A 78 1.15 11.21 -0.24
N GLU A 79 2.09 10.32 0.04
CA GLU A 79 3.39 10.23 -0.63
C GLU A 79 3.97 8.81 -0.50
N TYR A 80 4.98 8.50 -1.31
CA TYR A 80 5.73 7.24 -1.15
C TYR A 80 6.77 7.39 -0.04
N LYS A 81 6.70 6.50 0.95
CA LYS A 81 7.67 6.40 2.05
C LYS A 81 8.25 4.99 2.12
N ASN A 82 9.44 4.89 2.69
CA ASN A 82 10.03 3.58 3.00
C ASN A 82 9.16 2.84 4.02
N GLY A 83 9.05 1.52 3.87
CA GLY A 83 8.27 0.67 4.79
C GLY A 83 6.81 0.45 4.38
N ILE A 84 6.32 1.11 3.32
CA ILE A 84 5.04 0.74 2.71
C ILE A 84 5.19 -0.64 2.07
N VAL A 85 4.37 -1.59 2.51
CA VAL A 85 4.29 -2.95 1.97
C VAL A 85 2.85 -3.21 1.56
N LEU A 86 2.64 -3.62 0.31
CA LEU A 86 1.32 -3.88 -0.25
C LEU A 86 1.30 -5.24 -0.94
N ARG A 87 0.27 -6.02 -0.69
CA ARG A 87 0.04 -7.28 -1.41
C ARG A 87 -1.22 -7.16 -2.23
N PHE A 88 -1.10 -7.49 -3.51
CA PHE A 88 -2.23 -7.40 -4.43
C PHE A 88 -2.23 -8.55 -5.43
N MET A 89 -3.42 -8.82 -5.97
CA MET A 89 -3.57 -9.72 -7.10
C MET A 89 -3.77 -8.90 -8.37
N ALA A 90 -2.82 -9.00 -9.32
CA ALA A 90 -2.97 -8.38 -10.62
C ALA A 90 -4.01 -9.15 -11.45
N MET A 91 -5.05 -8.44 -11.89
CA MET A 91 -6.09 -8.98 -12.76
C MET A 91 -5.79 -8.60 -14.21
N GLY A 92 -4.93 -9.38 -14.87
CA GLY A 92 -4.60 -9.20 -16.28
C GLY A 92 -3.14 -9.46 -16.64
N LYS A 93 -2.84 -9.28 -17.92
CA LYS A 93 -1.49 -9.41 -18.47
C LYS A 93 -0.97 -8.04 -18.91
N ASN A 94 0.26 -7.72 -18.53
CA ASN A 94 0.95 -6.55 -19.03
C ASN A 94 1.50 -6.81 -20.45
N VAL A 95 1.57 -5.75 -21.25
CA VAL A 95 1.98 -5.80 -22.66
C VAL A 95 3.37 -5.21 -22.89
N GLY A 96 3.92 -4.49 -21.91
CA GLY A 96 5.28 -3.97 -21.98
C GLY A 96 5.72 -3.33 -20.67
N ALA A 97 6.41 -2.18 -20.77
CA ALA A 97 6.89 -1.44 -19.60
C ALA A 97 5.72 -1.11 -18.68
N THR A 98 5.85 -1.48 -17.40
CA THR A 98 4.73 -1.42 -16.46
C THR A 98 5.00 -0.42 -15.34
N THR A 99 4.03 0.45 -15.08
CA THR A 99 4.01 1.30 -13.89
C THR A 99 2.92 0.85 -12.92
N ILE A 100 3.13 1.10 -11.64
CA ILE A 100 2.15 0.90 -10.59
C ILE A 100 1.75 2.25 -10.00
N VAL A 101 0.45 2.46 -9.85
CA VAL A 101 -0.15 3.66 -9.27
C VAL A 101 -0.86 3.25 -7.99
N LEU A 102 -0.49 3.86 -6.88
CA LEU A 102 -1.12 3.67 -5.57
C LEU A 102 -2.04 4.85 -5.28
N ASN A 103 -3.34 4.61 -5.14
CA ASN A 103 -4.34 5.65 -4.90
C ASN A 103 -4.25 6.79 -5.93
N THR A 104 -3.96 8.01 -5.48
CA THR A 104 -3.78 9.21 -6.30
C THR A 104 -2.31 9.60 -6.49
N LEU A 105 -1.37 8.75 -6.07
CA LEU A 105 0.06 9.04 -6.21
C LEU A 105 0.55 8.81 -7.64
N ASP A 106 1.67 9.44 -7.98
CA ASP A 106 2.29 9.25 -9.29
C ASP A 106 2.74 7.80 -9.50
N GLY A 107 2.73 7.37 -10.77
CA GLY A 107 3.16 6.02 -11.15
C GLY A 107 4.64 5.76 -10.86
N LYS A 108 4.95 4.59 -10.32
CA LYS A 108 6.33 4.10 -10.13
C LYS A 108 6.60 2.91 -11.05
N PRO A 109 7.82 2.77 -11.60
CA PRO A 109 8.17 1.61 -12.41
C PRO A 109 8.13 0.31 -11.59
N VAL A 110 7.68 -0.77 -12.23
CA VAL A 110 7.63 -2.11 -11.61
C VAL A 110 8.85 -2.91 -12.03
N TYR A 111 9.47 -3.57 -11.06
CA TYR A 111 10.60 -4.46 -11.26
C TYR A 111 10.27 -5.87 -10.78
N LYS A 112 11.00 -6.85 -11.32
CA LYS A 112 10.92 -8.25 -10.95
C LYS A 112 12.30 -8.81 -10.68
N ALA A 113 12.34 -9.84 -9.85
CA ALA A 113 13.52 -10.69 -9.75
C ALA A 113 13.72 -11.51 -11.03
N THR A 114 14.97 -11.68 -11.41
CA THR A 114 15.46 -12.48 -12.53
C THR A 114 16.69 -13.26 -12.07
N GLU A 115 17.12 -14.26 -12.84
CA GLU A 115 18.33 -15.04 -12.53
C GLU A 115 19.59 -14.17 -12.42
N LEU A 116 19.59 -12.99 -13.05
CA LEU A 116 20.70 -12.04 -13.06
C LEU A 116 20.51 -10.86 -12.08
N GLY A 117 19.48 -10.91 -11.22
CA GLY A 117 19.15 -9.84 -10.27
C GLY A 117 17.83 -9.14 -10.60
N VAL A 118 17.74 -7.84 -10.35
CA VAL A 118 16.50 -7.06 -10.53
C VAL A 118 16.42 -6.48 -11.94
N GLY A 119 15.30 -6.70 -12.63
CA GLY A 119 15.04 -6.15 -13.97
C GLY A 119 13.62 -5.60 -14.10
N PRO A 120 13.37 -4.68 -15.06
CA PRO A 120 12.03 -4.11 -15.25
C PRO A 120 11.01 -5.18 -15.65
N LEU A 121 9.76 -4.98 -15.26
CA LEU A 121 8.66 -5.83 -15.71
C LEU A 121 8.38 -5.54 -17.20
N SER A 122 8.62 -6.53 -18.04
CA SER A 122 8.37 -6.48 -19.49
C SER A 122 7.14 -7.32 -19.87
N GLY A 123 6.57 -7.05 -21.05
CA GLY A 123 5.38 -7.73 -21.57
C GLY A 123 5.54 -9.25 -21.69
N ALA A 124 4.39 -9.94 -21.66
CA ALA A 124 4.23 -11.39 -21.83
C ALA A 124 4.56 -12.31 -20.63
N LYS A 125 4.70 -11.79 -19.39
CA LYS A 125 4.95 -12.64 -18.21
C LYS A 125 4.14 -12.28 -16.95
N SER A 126 2.82 -12.14 -17.09
CA SER A 126 1.91 -12.29 -15.95
C SER A 126 1.15 -13.61 -16.08
N ASN A 127 1.66 -14.66 -15.43
CA ASN A 127 0.86 -15.84 -15.13
C ASN A 127 -0.08 -15.47 -13.98
N LYS A 128 -1.34 -15.93 -14.02
CA LYS A 128 -2.29 -15.78 -12.91
C LYS A 128 -1.61 -16.21 -11.59
N GLY A 129 -1.37 -15.27 -10.69
CA GLY A 129 -0.66 -15.51 -9.43
C GLY A 129 -0.26 -14.20 -8.76
N ALA A 130 -0.44 -14.12 -7.45
CA ALA A 130 -0.27 -12.90 -6.66
C ALA A 130 1.13 -12.28 -6.81
N PHE A 131 1.18 -10.94 -6.92
CA PHE A 131 2.41 -10.18 -6.82
C PHE A 131 2.56 -9.67 -5.39
N ILE A 132 3.76 -9.80 -4.84
CA ILE A 132 4.15 -9.10 -3.61
C ILE A 132 5.01 -7.93 -4.09
N ALA A 133 4.55 -6.70 -3.87
CA ALA A 133 5.37 -5.49 -4.04
C ALA A 133 5.91 -5.05 -2.68
#